data_AF-A0A3B0TUI2-F1
#
_entry.id   AF-A0A3B0TUI2-F1
#
_cell.length_a   1.000
_cell.length_b   1.000
_cell.length_c   1.000
_cell.angle_alpha   90.00
_cell.angle_beta   90.00
_cell.angle_gamma   90.00
#
_symmetry.space_group_name_H-M   'P 1'
#
loop_
_entity.id
_entity.type
_entity.pdbx_description
1 polymer ?
#
loop_
_entity_poly.entity_id
_entity_poly.type
_entity_poly.pdbx_seq_one_letter_code
_entity_poly.pdbx_strand_id
1 'polypeptide(L)' 'MTQRISKFKRFVMMNPVIQFFKFIWLSIKIMFIVASGHGGTRNTN' A
#
# COMPACT_ATOMS: atom_id res chain seq x y z
N MET A 1 -21.61 -1.24 15.78
CA MET A 1 -20.75 -2.07 16.64
C MET A 1 -19.33 -1.98 16.12
N THR A 2 -18.43 -1.27 16.81
CA THR A 2 -17.05 -1.09 16.32
C THR A 2 -16.18 -2.24 16.84
N GLN A 3 -15.60 -3.04 15.94
CA GLN A 3 -14.69 -4.10 16.34
C GLN A 3 -13.46 -3.48 17.03
N ARG A 4 -13.14 -3.93 18.25
CA ARG A 4 -11.93 -3.46 18.95
C ARG A 4 -10.70 -3.99 18.24
N ILE A 5 -9.82 -3.07 17.83
CA ILE A 5 -8.51 -3.40 17.26
C ILE A 5 -7.64 -4.03 18.36
N SER A 6 -6.98 -5.16 18.04
CA SER A 6 -6.06 -5.81 18.97
C SER A 6 -4.85 -4.92 19.26
N LYS A 7 -4.28 -5.02 20.48
CA LYS A 7 -3.11 -4.21 20.90
C LYS A 7 -1.95 -4.30 19.91
N PHE A 8 -1.71 -5.49 19.37
CA PHE A 8 -0.68 -5.71 18.34
C PHE A 8 -0.98 -4.98 17.03
N LYS A 9 -2.23 -5.05 16.52
CA LYS A 9 -2.62 -4.30 15.31
C LYS A 9 -2.45 -2.79 15.52
N ARG A 10 -2.81 -2.27 16.70
CA ARG A 10 -2.60 -0.86 17.06
C ARG A 10 -1.12 -0.49 17.08
N PHE A 11 -0.25 -1.33 17.67
CA PHE A 11 1.19 -1.12 17.67
C PHE A 11 1.76 -1.05 16.25
N VAL A 12 1.40 -1.99 15.39
CA VAL A 12 1.83 -2.02 13.98
C VAL A 12 1.33 -0.81 13.20
N MET A 13 0.13 -0.31 13.50
CA MET A 13 -0.42 0.91 12.88
C MET A 13 0.29 2.19 13.34
N MET A 14 0.70 2.29 14.60
CA MET A 14 1.34 3.48 15.17
C MET A 14 2.88 3.48 15.04
N ASN A 15 3.52 2.36 14.67
CA ASN A 15 4.97 2.28 14.57
C ASN A 15 5.49 2.98 13.30
N PRO A 16 6.30 4.06 13.43
CA PRO A 16 6.76 4.86 12.29
C PRO A 16 7.69 4.08 11.35
N VAL A 17 8.48 3.14 11.86
CA VAL A 17 9.40 2.32 11.05
C VAL A 17 8.62 1.40 10.12
N ILE A 18 7.57 0.75 10.64
CA ILE A 18 6.72 -0.14 9.84
C ILE A 18 5.93 0.64 8.78
N GLN A 19 5.45 1.84 9.13
CA GLN A 19 4.77 2.72 8.18
C GLN A 19 5.70 3.21 7.07
N PHE A 20 6.95 3.52 7.39
CA PHE A 20 7.95 3.91 6.40
C PHE A 20 8.18 2.81 5.34
N PHE A 21 8.37 1.55 5.76
CA PHE A 21 8.53 0.44 4.81
C PHE A 21 7.26 0.19 3.99
N LYS A 22 6.07 0.31 4.59
CA LYS A 22 4.80 0.22 3.86
C LYS A 22 4.68 1.31 2.80
N PHE A 23 5.09 2.53 3.14
CA PHE A 23 5.11 3.65 2.22
C PHE A 23 6.03 3.39 1.03
N ILE A 24 7.29 3.01 1.29
CA ILE A 24 8.25 2.68 0.22
C ILE A 24 7.74 1.56 -0.69
N TRP A 25 7.24 0.47 -0.10
CA TRP A 25 6.70 -0.64 -0.88
C TRP A 25 5.53 -0.20 -1.77
N LEU A 26 4.62 0.60 -1.22
CA LEU A 26 3.49 1.14 -1.96
C LEU A 26 3.95 2.08 -3.09
N SER A 27 4.92 2.95 -2.82
CA SER A 27 5.50 3.86 -3.83
C SER A 27 6.15 3.10 -4.98
N ILE A 28 6.95 2.06 -4.69
CA ILE A 28 7.57 1.22 -5.72
C ILE A 28 6.50 0.48 -6.52
N LYS A 29 5.47 -0.06 -5.85
CA LYS A 29 4.37 -0.75 -6.52
C LYS A 29 3.58 0.18 -7.43
N ILE A 30 3.29 1.39 -6.97
CA ILE A 30 2.63 2.42 -7.78
C ILE A 30 3.53 2.79 -8.96
N MET A 31 4.82 3.02 -8.74
CA MET A 31 5.77 3.31 -9.82
C MET A 31 5.78 2.18 -10.86
N PHE A 32 5.79 0.92 -10.42
CA PHE A 32 5.72 -0.23 -11.33
C PHE A 32 4.40 -0.27 -12.10
N ILE A 33 3.26 -0.04 -11.44
CA ILE A 33 1.94 -0.01 -12.09
C ILE A 33 1.83 1.17 -13.07
N VAL A 34 2.35 2.34 -12.71
CA VAL A 34 2.34 3.55 -13.55
C VAL A 34 3.31 3.41 -14.72
N ALA A 35 4.50 2.85 -14.50
CA ALA A 35 5.48 2.57 -15.55
C ALA A 35 5.02 1.42 -16.47
N SER A 36 4.34 0.40 -15.92
CA SER A 36 3.63 -0.64 -16.67
C SER A 36 2.32 -0.10 -17.28
N GLY A 37 1.91 1.08 -16.86
CA GLY A 37 0.99 1.94 -17.57
C GLY A 37 -0.49 1.83 -17.17
N HIS A 38 -1.33 2.85 -17.32
CA HIS A 38 -1.25 4.06 -18.15
C HIS A 38 -0.52 3.94 -19.51
N GLY A 39 -0.39 2.71 -20.00
CA GLY A 39 0.61 2.21 -20.95
C GLY A 39 0.42 0.69 -21.14
N GLY A 40 -0.26 0.04 -20.19
CA GLY A 40 -1.38 -0.84 -20.50
C GLY A 40 -2.58 -0.02 -20.95
N THR A 41 -2.53 0.53 -22.17
CA THR A 41 -3.77 0.68 -22.94
C THR A 41 -4.47 -0.66 -22.82
N ARG A 42 -5.62 -0.68 -22.15
CA ARG A 42 -6.58 -1.78 -22.28
C ARG A 42 -6.69 -2.00 -23.78
N ASN A 43 -6.14 -3.11 -24.27
CA ASN A 43 -6.31 -3.50 -25.65
C ASN A 43 -7.81 -3.76 -25.77
N THR A 44 -8.52 -2.71 -26.18
CA THR A 44 -9.96 -2.69 -26.32
C THR A 44 -10.15 -3.11 -27.77
N ASN A 45 -10.11 -4.42 -27.99
CA ASN A 45 -10.67 -5.06 -29.18
C ASN A 45 -12.02 -5.65 -28.77
#